data_AF-A0A899G1H3-F1
#
_entry.id   AF-A0A899G1H3-F1
#
_cell.length_a   1.000
_cell.length_b   1.000
_cell.length_c   1.000
_cell.angle_alpha   90.00
_cell.angle_beta   90.00
_cell.angle_gamma   90.00
#
_symmetry.space_group_name_H-M   'P 1'
#
loop_
_entity.id
_entity.type
_entity.pdbx_description
1 polymer ?
#
loop_
_entity_poly.entity_id
_entity_poly.type
_entity_poly.pdbx_seq_one_letter_code
_entity_poly.pdbx_strand_id
1 'polypeptide(L)'
;MNEEITITELVHKFKLNGKFDSLRKEILTIYKNSNTGLQLKSKLEEIIKKEIDNNHTLFTQDRRKAVIMIGNIIDKSEVYNHARELMNDTIFMNKEFRTRVNIIMQEIKNDLEIITEKGNT
;
A
#
# COMPACT_ATOMS: atom_id res chain seq x y z
N MET A 1 -6.12 -27.70 -26.41
CA MET A 1 -4.84 -27.05 -26.05
C MET A 1 -5.17 -26.26 -24.80
N ASN A 2 -4.72 -26.68 -23.62
CA ASN A 2 -5.03 -25.95 -22.39
C ASN A 2 -4.42 -24.55 -22.50
N GLU A 3 -5.26 -23.52 -22.51
CA GLU A 3 -4.76 -22.14 -22.42
C GLU A 3 -4.04 -21.99 -21.09
N GLU A 4 -2.74 -21.74 -21.15
CA GLU A 4 -1.93 -21.53 -19.98
C GLU A 4 -2.32 -20.18 -19.36
N ILE A 5 -2.83 -20.20 -18.14
CA ILE A 5 -3.23 -18.97 -17.42
C ILE A 5 -2.00 -18.09 -17.26
N THR A 6 -2.07 -16.88 -17.82
CA THR A 6 -0.97 -15.93 -17.70
C THR A 6 -0.94 -15.29 -16.31
N ILE A 7 0.25 -14.91 -15.84
CA ILE A 7 0.40 -14.16 -14.59
C ILE A 7 -0.42 -12.86 -14.63
N THR A 8 -0.50 -12.21 -15.79
CA THR A 8 -1.28 -10.99 -15.98
C THR A 8 -2.77 -11.21 -15.74
N GLU A 9 -3.34 -12.29 -16.27
CA GLU A 9 -4.75 -12.64 -16.06
C GLU A 9 -5.04 -12.99 -14.60
N LEU A 10 -4.13 -13.73 -13.96
CA LEU A 10 -4.23 -14.07 -12.55
C LEU A 10 -4.23 -12.82 -11.67
N VAL A 11 -3.31 -11.89 -11.92
CA VAL A 11 -3.24 -10.60 -11.20
C VAL A 11 -4.49 -9.75 -11.47
N HIS A 12 -4.97 -9.74 -12.71
CA HIS A 12 -6.18 -8.99 -13.07
C HIS A 12 -7.40 -9.53 -12.30
N LYS A 13 -7.58 -10.85 -12.26
CA LYS A 13 -8.65 -11.48 -11.47
C LYS A 13 -8.48 -11.28 -9.97
N PHE A 14 -7.26 -11.34 -9.45
CA PHE A 14 -6.98 -11.02 -8.06
C PHE A 14 -7.42 -9.61 -7.69
N LYS A 15 -7.16 -8.61 -8.55
CA LYS A 15 -7.62 -7.23 -8.33
C LYS A 15 -9.15 -7.11 -8.32
N LEU A 16 -9.85 -7.92 -9.11
CA LEU A 16 -11.31 -7.86 -9.27
C LEU A 16 -12.11 -8.68 -8.26
N ASN A 17 -11.54 -9.74 -7.69
CA ASN A 17 -12.29 -10.70 -6.85
C ASN A 17 -12.64 -10.20 -5.44
N GLY A 18 -12.38 -8.92 -5.13
CA GLY A 18 -12.61 -8.30 -3.82
C GLY A 18 -11.59 -8.71 -2.73
N LYS A 19 -10.93 -9.87 -2.84
CA LYS A 19 -9.89 -10.32 -1.89
C LYS A 19 -8.70 -9.37 -1.87
N PHE A 20 -8.35 -8.78 -3.02
CA PHE A 20 -7.33 -7.73 -3.08
C PHE A 20 -7.69 -6.51 -2.21
N ASP A 21 -8.92 -6.00 -2.31
CA ASP A 21 -9.31 -4.81 -1.55
C ASP A 21 -9.41 -5.10 -0.04
N SER A 22 -9.91 -6.28 0.33
CA SER A 22 -9.91 -6.75 1.72
C SER A 22 -8.49 -6.82 2.29
N LEU A 23 -7.56 -7.43 1.55
CA LEU A 23 -6.16 -7.53 1.95
C LEU A 23 -5.50 -6.14 2.06
N ARG A 24 -5.77 -5.26 1.09
CA ARG A 24 -5.27 -3.87 1.09
C ARG A 24 -5.73 -3.10 2.33
N LYS A 25 -7.00 -3.23 2.72
CA LYS A 25 -7.57 -2.60 3.94
C LYS A 25 -6.96 -3.18 5.22
N GLU A 26 -6.76 -4.49 5.26
CA GLU A 26 -6.11 -5.17 6.37
C GLU A 26 -4.67 -4.68 6.55
N ILE A 27 -3.87 -4.70 5.47
CA ILE A 27 -2.48 -4.19 5.47
C ILE A 27 -2.45 -2.74 5.94
N LEU A 28 -3.36 -1.89 5.46
CA LEU A 28 -3.42 -0.49 5.90
C LEU A 28 -3.66 -0.38 7.41
N THR A 29 -4.50 -1.24 7.96
CA THR A 29 -4.81 -1.27 9.40
C THR A 29 -3.61 -1.75 10.21
N ILE A 30 -2.97 -2.85 9.78
CA ILE A 30 -1.74 -3.37 10.38
C ILE A 30 -0.65 -2.30 10.36
N TYR A 31 -0.44 -1.68 9.20
CA TYR A 31 0.58 -0.65 9.03
C TYR A 31 0.35 0.54 9.97
N LYS A 32 -0.89 1.07 10.04
CA LYS A 32 -1.23 2.20 10.92
C LYS A 32 -0.95 1.92 12.40
N ASN A 33 -1.13 0.68 12.83
CA ASN A 33 -0.91 0.26 14.22
C ASN A 33 0.52 -0.25 14.47
N SER A 34 1.31 -0.43 13.42
CA SER A 34 2.70 -0.90 13.52
C SER A 34 3.63 0.21 14.02
N ASN A 35 4.77 -0.19 14.60
CA ASN A 35 5.83 0.74 14.97
C ASN A 35 6.29 1.60 13.78
N THR A 36 6.37 1.01 12.58
CA THR A 36 6.73 1.72 11.34
C THR A 36 5.73 2.83 10.99
N GLY A 37 4.43 2.55 11.10
CA GLY A 37 3.39 3.56 10.84
C GLY A 37 3.41 4.70 11.86
N LEU A 38 3.64 4.36 13.14
CA LEU A 38 3.81 5.36 14.21
C LEU A 38 5.06 6.23 14.00
N GLN A 39 6.18 5.63 13.56
CA GLN A 39 7.41 6.36 13.23
C GLN A 39 7.21 7.31 12.05
N LEU A 40 6.53 6.87 10.98
CA LEU A 40 6.20 7.75 9.86
C LEU A 40 5.37 8.95 10.33
N LYS A 41 4.33 8.69 11.12
CA LYS A 41 3.49 9.76 11.68
C LYS A 41 4.32 10.75 12.51
N SER A 42 5.18 10.25 13.39
CA SER A 42 6.05 11.09 14.22
C SER A 42 7.00 11.95 13.38
N LYS A 43 7.64 11.37 12.35
CA LYS A 43 8.53 12.12 11.44
C LYS A 43 7.78 13.22 10.68
N LEU A 44 6.57 12.93 10.22
CA LEU A 44 5.73 13.93 9.56
C LEU A 44 5.34 15.07 10.51
N GLU A 45 4.96 14.76 11.76
CA GLU A 45 4.67 15.78 12.77
C GLU A 45 5.88 16.65 13.10
N GLU A 46 7.09 16.07 13.15
CA GLU A 46 8.33 16.79 13.38
C GLU A 46 8.65 17.77 12.23
N ILE A 47 8.56 17.30 10.98
CA ILE A 47 8.75 18.14 9.78
C ILE A 47 7.77 19.32 9.80
N ILE A 48 6.49 19.04 10.08
CA ILE A 48 5.44 20.06 10.12
C ILE A 48 5.69 21.08 11.23
N LYS A 49 6.05 20.63 12.45
CA LYS A 49 6.34 21.52 13.58
C LYS A 49 7.51 22.46 13.26
N LYS A 50 8.62 21.91 12.77
CA LYS A 50 9.79 22.69 12.36
C LYS A 50 9.42 23.77 11.34
N GLU A 51 8.53 23.44 10.40
CA GLU A 51 8.09 24.39 9.38
C GLU A 51 7.08 25.44 9.83
N ILE A 52 6.23 25.10 10.79
CA ILE A 52 5.38 26.10 11.47
C ILE A 52 6.25 27.09 12.23
N ASP A 53 7.27 26.60 12.94
CA ASP A 53 8.20 27.46 13.70
C ASP A 53 8.99 28.40 12.76
N ASN A 54 9.41 27.90 11.59
CA ASN A 54 10.15 28.69 10.60
C ASN A 54 9.28 29.73 9.87
N ASN A 55 7.98 29.47 9.65
CA ASN A 55 7.12 30.30 8.80
C ASN A 55 5.73 30.57 9.42
N HIS A 56 5.69 30.95 10.69
CA HIS A 56 4.45 31.09 11.49
C HIS A 56 3.36 31.99 10.86
N THR A 57 3.76 33.05 10.14
CA THR A 57 2.81 33.97 9.47
C THR A 57 2.12 33.35 8.25
N LEU A 58 2.81 32.47 7.51
CA LEU A 58 2.25 31.80 6.33
C LEU A 58 1.11 30.86 6.72
N PHE A 59 1.28 30.12 7.83
CA PHE A 59 0.29 29.18 8.35
C PHE A 59 -0.96 29.85 8.90
N THR A 60 -0.82 31.07 9.41
CA THR A 60 -1.93 31.85 9.96
C THR A 60 -2.69 32.63 8.90
N GLN A 61 -2.01 33.09 7.85
CA GLN A 61 -2.61 33.95 6.81
C GLN A 61 -3.12 33.18 5.58
N ASP A 62 -2.41 32.14 5.12
CA ASP A 62 -2.78 31.39 3.91
C ASP A 62 -2.56 29.90 4.10
N ARG A 63 -3.54 29.27 4.75
CA ARG A 63 -3.55 27.82 5.02
C ARG A 63 -3.41 26.99 3.75
N ARG A 64 -3.91 27.45 2.59
CA ARG A 64 -3.81 26.68 1.33
C ARG A 64 -2.38 26.67 0.81
N LYS A 65 -1.71 27.82 0.79
CA LYS A 65 -0.28 27.90 0.44
C LYS A 65 0.58 27.10 1.41
N ALA A 66 0.27 27.14 2.70
CA ALA A 66 0.99 26.39 3.72
C ALA A 66 0.89 24.87 3.52
N VAL A 67 -0.29 24.35 3.15
CA VAL A 67 -0.47 22.92 2.80
C VAL A 67 0.38 22.52 1.59
N ILE A 68 0.39 23.34 0.54
CA ILE A 68 1.21 23.07 -0.67
C ILE A 68 2.70 23.04 -0.31
N MET A 69 3.15 24.00 0.50
CA MET A 69 4.55 24.07 0.94
C MET A 69 4.95 22.86 1.78
N ILE A 70 4.13 22.45 2.75
CA ILE A 70 4.35 21.21 3.52
C ILE A 70 4.45 20.01 2.59
N GLY A 71 3.52 19.87 1.64
CA GLY A 71 3.54 18.77 0.66
C GLY A 71 4.87 18.71 -0.08
N ASN A 72 5.32 19.85 -0.62
CA ASN A 72 6.59 19.94 -1.33
C ASN A 72 7.81 19.59 -0.46
N ILE A 73 7.79 19.89 0.85
CA ILE A 73 8.88 19.59 1.77
C ILE A 73 8.89 18.10 2.11
N ILE A 74 7.71 17.54 2.41
CA ILE A 74 7.57 16.11 2.67
C ILE A 74 8.03 15.31 1.44
N ASP A 75 7.62 15.71 0.24
CA ASP A 75 8.02 15.03 -1.01
C ASP A 75 9.55 15.04 -1.20
N LYS A 76 10.24 16.09 -0.75
CA LYS A 76 11.72 16.18 -0.77
C LYS A 76 12.41 15.44 0.37
N SER A 77 11.70 15.16 1.47
CA SER A 77 12.29 14.59 2.71
C SER A 77 12.57 13.08 2.64
N GLU A 78 12.22 12.43 1.52
CA GLU A 78 12.29 10.97 1.30
C GLU A 78 11.56 10.11 2.37
N VAL A 79 10.80 10.73 3.27
CA VAL A 79 10.18 10.05 4.42
C VAL A 79 9.24 8.91 3.99
N TYR A 80 8.58 9.08 2.83
CA TYR A 80 7.74 8.05 2.24
C TYR A 80 8.54 6.87 1.67
N ASN A 81 9.73 7.10 1.10
CA ASN A 81 10.58 6.04 0.57
C ASN A 81 11.06 5.15 1.71
N HIS A 82 11.57 5.75 2.78
CA HIS A 82 12.00 5.02 3.96
C HIS A 82 10.86 4.22 4.61
N ALA A 83 9.67 4.82 4.73
CA ALA A 83 8.51 4.12 5.25
C ALA A 83 8.07 2.95 4.36
N ARG A 84 8.20 3.08 3.03
CA ARG A 84 7.91 2.02 2.06
C ARG A 84 8.89 0.85 2.19
N GLU A 85 10.18 1.13 2.34
CA GLU A 85 11.21 0.09 2.54
C GLU A 85 10.96 -0.70 3.82
N LEU A 86 10.73 -0.01 4.94
CA LEU A 86 10.40 -0.67 6.19
C LEU A 86 9.11 -1.50 6.10
N MET A 87 8.09 -1.01 5.39
CA MET A 87 6.86 -1.75 5.15
C MET A 87 7.10 -3.00 4.31
N ASN A 88 7.98 -2.92 3.31
CA ASN A 88 8.40 -4.08 2.54
C ASN A 88 9.01 -5.15 3.44
N ASP A 89 9.96 -4.78 4.28
CA ASP A 89 10.73 -5.74 5.09
C ASP A 89 9.89 -6.34 6.23
N THR A 90 8.99 -5.54 6.81
CA THR A 90 8.20 -5.97 7.98
C THR A 90 6.88 -6.64 7.62
N ILE A 91 6.21 -6.19 6.55
CA ILE A 91 4.88 -6.69 6.16
C ILE A 91 4.98 -7.60 4.93
N PHE A 92 5.60 -7.16 3.85
CA PHE A 92 5.56 -7.90 2.58
C PHE A 92 6.56 -9.05 2.48
N MET A 93 7.68 -8.97 3.19
CA MET A 93 8.65 -10.06 3.31
C MET A 93 8.28 -11.04 4.42
N ASN A 94 7.24 -10.74 5.21
CA ASN A 94 6.73 -11.65 6.22
C ASN A 94 6.22 -12.96 5.56
N LYS A 95 6.67 -14.11 6.11
CA LYS A 95 6.35 -15.44 5.59
C LYS A 95 4.85 -15.74 5.63
N GLU A 96 4.17 -15.37 6.71
CA GLU A 96 2.73 -15.61 6.88
C GLU A 96 1.94 -14.83 5.83
N PHE A 97 2.27 -13.54 5.65
CA PHE A 97 1.65 -12.70 4.62
C PHE A 97 1.82 -13.30 3.22
N ARG A 98 3.05 -13.68 2.85
CA ARG A 98 3.34 -14.31 1.55
C ARG A 98 2.61 -15.62 1.35
N THR A 99 2.51 -16.44 2.41
CA THR A 99 1.77 -17.70 2.37
C THR A 99 0.29 -17.46 2.10
N ARG A 100 -0.32 -16.47 2.79
CA ARG A 100 -1.72 -16.08 2.58
C ARG A 100 -1.97 -15.59 1.16
N VAL A 101 -1.09 -14.73 0.62
CA VAL A 101 -1.19 -14.27 -0.77
C VAL A 101 -1.10 -15.44 -1.74
N ASN A 102 -0.18 -16.38 -1.52
CA ASN A 102 -0.05 -17.55 -2.37
C ASN A 102 -1.32 -18.42 -2.36
N ILE A 103 -1.92 -18.68 -1.19
CA ILE A 103 -3.18 -19.41 -1.08
C ILE A 103 -4.28 -18.74 -1.90
N ILE A 104 -4.44 -17.41 -1.75
CA ILE A 104 -5.45 -16.65 -2.52
C ILE A 104 -5.20 -16.77 -4.02
N MET A 105 -3.94 -16.69 -4.47
CA MET A 105 -3.59 -16.83 -5.88
C MET A 105 -3.89 -18.23 -6.41
N GLN A 106 -3.63 -19.29 -5.64
CA GLN A 106 -3.98 -20.66 -6.03
C GLN A 106 -5.48 -20.86 -6.13
N GLU A 107 -6.27 -20.30 -5.21
CA GLU A 107 -7.73 -20.35 -5.29
C GLU A 107 -8.24 -19.71 -6.58
N ILE A 108 -7.72 -18.53 -6.95
CA ILE A 108 -8.12 -17.85 -8.18
C ILE A 108 -7.70 -18.63 -9.43
N LYS A 109 -6.52 -19.25 -9.40
CA LYS A 109 -6.04 -20.10 -10.49
C LYS A 109 -6.97 -21.28 -10.70
N ASN A 110 -7.35 -21.97 -9.63
CA ASN A 110 -8.29 -23.10 -9.70
C ASN A 110 -9.66 -22.65 -10.24
N ASP A 111 -10.17 -21.49 -9.79
CA ASP A 111 -11.42 -20.93 -10.30
C ASP A 111 -11.36 -20.64 -11.81
N LEU A 112 -10.22 -20.15 -12.30
CA LEU A 112 -9.98 -19.92 -13.73
C LEU A 112 -9.93 -21.23 -14.52
N GLU A 113 -9.24 -22.25 -14.04
CA GLU A 113 -9.14 -23.57 -14.68
C GLU A 113 -10.53 -24.20 -14.85
N ILE A 114 -11.37 -24.17 -13.81
CA ILE A 114 -12.75 -24.69 -13.85
C ILE A 114 -13.61 -23.97 -14.92
N ILE A 115 -13.42 -22.65 -15.09
CA ILE A 115 -14.16 -21.88 -16.11
C ILE A 115 -13.71 -22.28 -17.52
N THR A 116 -12.40 -22.46 -17.74
CA THR A 116 -11.87 -22.88 -19.04
C THR A 116 -12.30 -24.30 -19.44
N GLU A 117 -12.49 -25.20 -18.48
CA GLU A 117 -12.99 -26.55 -18.74
C GLU A 117 -14.47 -26.56 -19.13
N LYS A 118 -15.31 -25.75 -18.47
CA LYS A 118 -16.75 -25.66 -18.76
C LYS A 118 -17.09 -24.92 -20.06
N GLY A 119 -16.20 -24.04 -20.54
CA GLY A 119 -16.38 -23.34 -21.81
C GLY A 119 -16.04 -24.18 -23.05
N ASN A 120 -15.41 -25.35 -22.87
CA ASN A 120 -14.97 -26.25 -23.94
C ASN A 120 -15.86 -27.51 -24.10
N THR A 121 -16.98 -27.60 -23.37
CA THR A 121 -18.04 -28.62 -23.48
C THR A 121 -19.33 -28.01 -23.96
#